data_AF-A0A2T0R794-F1
#
_entry.id   AF-A0A2T0R794-F1
#
_cell.length_a   1.000
_cell.length_b   1.000
_cell.length_c   1.000
_cell.angle_alpha   90.00
_cell.angle_beta   90.00
_cell.angle_gamma   90.00
#
_symmetry.space_group_name_H-M   'P 1'
#
loop_
_entity.id
_entity.type
_entity.pdbx_description
1 polymer ?
#
loop_
_entity_poly.entity_id
_entity_poly.type
_entity_poly.pdbx_seq_one_letter_code
_entity_poly.pdbx_strand_id
1 'polypeptide(L)'
;MPSEKDLHDEFGLARETVRRALAVLRAEGLIEVRHGHGTFVVEAPQRVELRSGDTVTSTAAVTVTRANGDVETYPAGTNLTVTD
;
A
#
# COMPACT_ATOMS: atom_id res chain seq x y z
N MET A 1 -4.11 -14.52 -1.06
CA MET A 1 -5.28 -14.22 -1.91
C MET A 1 -5.64 -15.50 -2.68
N PRO A 2 -6.93 -15.76 -3.02
CA PRO A 2 -7.34 -16.93 -3.78
C PRO A 2 -6.69 -16.98 -5.18
N SER A 3 -6.49 -18.17 -5.74
CA SER A 3 -5.92 -18.32 -7.08
C SER A 3 -6.95 -17.96 -8.18
N GLU A 4 -6.50 -17.76 -9.43
CA GLU A 4 -7.41 -17.53 -10.56
C GLU A 4 -8.44 -18.65 -10.74
N LYS A 5 -8.06 -19.90 -10.41
CA LYS A 5 -8.96 -21.04 -10.47
C LYS A 5 -10.04 -20.93 -9.39
N ASP A 6 -9.67 -20.56 -8.17
CA ASP A 6 -10.61 -20.39 -7.07
C ASP A 6 -11.61 -19.27 -7.38
N LEU A 7 -11.15 -18.17 -7.98
CA LEU A 7 -12.01 -17.06 -8.41
C LEU A 7 -12.93 -17.45 -9.59
N HIS A 8 -12.48 -18.32 -10.49
CA HIS A 8 -13.34 -18.88 -11.53
C HIS A 8 -14.45 -19.74 -10.92
N ASP A 9 -14.10 -20.63 -9.99
CA ASP A 9 -15.03 -21.57 -9.35
C ASP A 9 -16.03 -20.83 -8.42
N GLU A 10 -15.60 -19.76 -7.75
CA GLU A 10 -16.44 -18.96 -6.83
C GLU A 10 -17.40 -18.01 -7.55
N PHE A 11 -16.93 -17.32 -8.61
CA PHE A 11 -17.73 -16.29 -9.29
C PHE A 11 -18.32 -16.76 -10.64
N GLY A 12 -18.01 -17.98 -11.10
CA GLY A 12 -18.48 -18.52 -12.38
C GLY A 12 -17.96 -17.75 -13.61
N LEU A 13 -16.90 -16.94 -13.45
CA LEU A 13 -16.38 -16.05 -14.49
C LEU A 13 -15.34 -16.75 -15.36
N ALA A 14 -15.32 -16.51 -16.67
CA ALA A 14 -14.26 -17.04 -17.53
C ALA A 14 -12.86 -16.62 -17.02
N ARG A 15 -11.86 -17.53 -17.11
CA ARG A 15 -10.49 -17.27 -16.66
C ARG A 15 -9.89 -15.99 -17.24
N GLU A 16 -10.19 -15.68 -18.50
CA GLU A 16 -9.78 -14.44 -19.16
C GLU A 16 -10.37 -13.18 -18.49
N THR A 17 -11.60 -13.26 -18.00
CA THR A 17 -12.26 -12.18 -17.25
C THR A 17 -11.58 -11.95 -15.91
N VAL A 18 -11.27 -13.04 -15.18
CA VAL A 18 -10.53 -12.96 -13.90
C VAL A 18 -9.14 -12.37 -14.13
N ARG A 19 -8.40 -12.84 -15.14
CA ARG A 19 -7.07 -12.31 -15.48
C ARG A 19 -7.11 -10.82 -15.82
N ARG A 20 -8.11 -10.38 -16.59
CA ARG A 20 -8.31 -8.96 -16.92
C ARG A 20 -8.64 -8.13 -15.68
N ALA A 21 -9.53 -8.61 -14.82
CA ALA A 21 -9.86 -7.91 -13.57
C ALA A 21 -8.63 -7.74 -12.68
N LEU A 22 -7.82 -8.79 -12.51
CA LEU A 22 -6.56 -8.72 -11.77
C LEU A 22 -5.54 -7.78 -12.45
N ALA A 23 -5.48 -7.75 -13.78
CA ALA A 23 -4.62 -6.82 -14.50
C ALA A 23 -5.02 -5.35 -14.26
N VAL A 24 -6.32 -5.05 -14.25
CA VAL A 24 -6.84 -3.70 -13.94
C VAL A 24 -6.52 -3.31 -12.51
N LEU A 25 -6.83 -4.17 -11.54
CA LEU A 25 -6.51 -3.92 -10.12
C LEU A 25 -5.01 -3.73 -9.89
N ARG A 26 -4.16 -4.43 -10.64
CA ARG A 26 -2.70 -4.23 -10.59
C ARG A 26 -2.31 -2.88 -11.19
N ALA A 27 -2.89 -2.50 -12.33
CA ALA A 27 -2.62 -1.22 -12.97
C ALA A 27 -3.06 -0.04 -12.09
N GLU A 28 -4.12 -0.21 -11.31
CA GLU A 28 -4.60 0.76 -10.32
C GLU A 28 -3.77 0.75 -9.02
N GLY A 29 -2.81 -0.17 -8.88
CA GLY A 29 -1.97 -0.29 -7.69
C GLY A 29 -2.69 -0.85 -6.47
N LEU A 30 -3.89 -1.43 -6.64
CA LEU A 30 -4.68 -2.03 -5.57
C LEU A 30 -4.20 -3.43 -5.18
N ILE A 31 -3.47 -4.10 -6.09
CA ILE A 31 -2.84 -5.40 -5.82
C ILE A 31 -1.40 -5.42 -6.33
N GLU A 32 -0.52 -6.09 -5.59
CA GLU A 32 0.88 -6.32 -5.94
C GLU A 32 1.10 -7.82 -6.18
N VAL A 33 1.81 -8.18 -7.24
CA VAL A 33 2.21 -9.58 -7.47
C VAL A 33 3.67 -9.75 -7.12
N ARG A 34 3.92 -10.50 -6.05
CA ARG A 34 5.25 -10.85 -5.60
C ARG A 34 5.62 -12.19 -6.22
N HIS A 35 6.57 -12.18 -7.15
CA HIS A 35 7.02 -13.37 -7.85
C HIS A 35 7.46 -14.45 -6.83
N GLY A 36 6.89 -15.65 -6.91
CA GLY A 36 7.14 -16.75 -5.96
C GLY A 36 6.27 -16.75 -4.69
N HIS A 37 5.51 -15.69 -4.41
CA HIS A 37 4.69 -15.56 -3.19
C HIS A 37 3.19 -15.33 -3.45
N GLY A 38 2.80 -15.06 -4.69
CA GLY A 38 1.40 -14.87 -5.10
C GLY A 38 0.97 -13.41 -5.25
N THR A 39 -0.33 -13.20 -5.38
CA THR A 39 -0.96 -11.87 -5.47
C THR A 39 -1.36 -11.40 -4.08
N PHE A 40 -1.01 -10.16 -3.73
CA PHE A 40 -1.32 -9.52 -2.44
C PHE A 40 -2.15 -8.26 -2.68
N VAL A 41 -3.08 -7.97 -1.77
CA VAL A 41 -3.79 -6.69 -1.77
C VAL A 41 -2.83 -5.63 -1.23
N VAL A 42 -2.70 -4.51 -1.93
CA VAL A 42 -2.00 -3.34 -1.40
C VAL A 42 -2.96 -2.71 -0.38
N GLU A 43 -2.58 -2.76 0.89
CA GLU A 43 -3.34 -2.04 1.91
C GLU A 43 -3.35 -0.56 1.55
N ALA A 44 -4.56 0.03 1.51
CA ALA A 44 -4.69 1.47 1.36
C ALA A 44 -3.83 2.15 2.44
N PRO A 45 -3.08 3.22 2.10
CA PRO A 45 -2.22 3.89 3.07
C PRO A 45 -3.07 4.27 4.29
N GLN A 46 -2.74 3.71 5.45
CA GLN A 46 -3.44 4.06 6.67
C GLN A 46 -3.17 5.53 6.98
N ARG A 47 -4.24 6.33 6.98
CA ARG A 47 -4.16 7.71 7.44
C ARG A 47 -4.28 7.72 8.95
N VAL A 48 -3.20 8.08 9.62
CA VAL A 48 -3.18 8.33 11.06
C VAL A 48 -3.14 9.84 11.26
N GLU A 49 -4.12 10.37 12.00
CA GLU A 49 -4.11 11.77 12.43
C GLU A 49 -3.20 11.89 13.64
N LEU A 50 -2.07 12.57 13.47
CA LEU A 50 -1.14 12.85 14.55
C LEU A 50 -1.62 14.07 15.33
N ARG A 51 -1.61 13.97 16.65
CA ARG A 51 -1.87 15.08 17.57
C ARG A 51 -0.57 15.78 17.94
N SER A 52 -0.67 17.05 18.35
CA SER A 52 0.47 17.77 18.90
C SER A 52 1.03 17.03 20.11
N GLY A 53 2.34 16.74 20.08
CA GLY A 53 3.02 15.90 21.07
C GLY A 53 3.16 14.42 20.72
N ASP A 54 2.53 13.93 19.65
CA ASP A 54 2.77 12.58 19.16
C ASP A 54 4.20 12.44 18.59
N THR A 55 4.80 11.27 18.83
CA THR A 55 6.09 10.89 18.23
C THR A 55 5.91 9.68 17.35
N VAL A 56 6.38 9.77 16.10
CA VAL A 56 6.38 8.67 15.13
C VAL A 56 7.80 8.19 14.92
N THR A 57 8.01 6.88 15.06
CA THR A 57 9.26 6.21 14.70
C THR A 57 8.99 5.28 13.54
N SER A 58 9.73 5.46 12.44
CA SER A 58 9.65 4.56 11.29
C SER A 58 10.88 3.66 11.22
N THR A 59 10.67 2.38 10.96
CA THR A 59 11.74 1.40 10.70
C THR A 59 12.25 1.43 9.25
N ALA A 60 11.62 2.23 8.39
CA ALA A 60 12.03 2.48 7.01
C ALA A 60 12.25 3.98 6.77
N ALA A 61 12.87 4.33 5.64
CA ALA A 61 13.02 5.74 5.24
C ALA A 61 11.64 6.40 5.09
N VAL A 62 11.50 7.62 5.61
CA VAL A 62 10.26 8.38 5.59
C VAL A 62 10.46 9.65 4.77
N THR A 63 9.55 9.91 3.85
CA THR A 63 9.48 11.21 3.17
C THR A 63 8.42 12.06 3.85
N VAL A 64 8.83 13.22 4.36
CA VAL A 64 7.96 14.21 5.00
C VAL A 64 7.75 15.34 4.02
N THR A 65 6.49 15.68 3.74
CA THR A 65 6.12 16.89 3.02
C THR A 65 5.61 17.91 4.01
N ARG A 66 6.31 19.03 4.13
CA ARG A 66 5.94 20.13 5.04
C ARG A 66 4.82 20.98 4.44
N ALA A 67 4.13 21.73 5.29
CA ALA A 67 3.03 22.61 4.88
C ALA A 67 3.46 23.71 3.88
N ASN A 68 4.75 24.10 3.90
CA ASN A 68 5.33 25.04 2.94
C ASN A 68 5.67 24.40 1.57
N GLY A 69 5.45 23.10 1.41
CA GLY A 69 5.74 22.34 0.18
C GLY A 69 7.12 21.68 0.15
N ASP A 70 7.96 21.88 1.17
CA ASP A 70 9.28 21.25 1.21
C ASP A 70 9.15 19.74 1.42
N VAL A 71 9.90 18.98 0.62
CA VAL A 71 9.93 17.53 0.67
C VAL A 71 11.30 17.07 1.14
N GLU A 72 11.34 16.41 2.29
CA GLU A 72 12.57 15.91 2.90
C GLU A 72 12.46 14.41 3.17
N THR A 73 13.49 13.64 2.83
CA THR A 73 13.56 12.21 3.12
C THR A 73 14.51 11.96 4.28
N TYR A 74 14.03 11.26 5.29
CA TYR A 74 14.74 10.90 6.50
C TYR A 74 15.02 9.39 6.54
N PRO A 75 16.19 8.96 7.04
CA PRO A 75 16.50 7.54 7.16
C PRO A 75 15.63 6.85 8.22
N ALA A 76 15.60 5.52 8.15
CA ALA A 76 15.00 4.68 9.18
C ALA A 76 15.54 5.02 10.58
N GLY A 77 14.67 4.92 11.59
CA GLY A 77 15.00 5.24 12.99
C GLY A 77 14.88 6.72 13.35
N THR A 78 14.46 7.58 12.42
CA THR A 78 14.18 8.99 12.71
C THR A 78 12.90 9.12 13.52
N ASN A 79 12.97 9.89 14.62
CA ASN A 79 11.78 10.27 15.40
C ASN A 79 11.21 11.57 14.84
N LEU A 80 9.96 11.52 14.38
CA LEU A 80 9.21 12.66 13.88
C LEU A 80 8.22 13.11 14.96
N THR A 81 8.26 14.38 15.31
CA THR A 81 7.35 14.98 16.28
C THR A 81 6.57 16.11 15.62
N VAL A 82 5.25 16.12 15.81
CA VAL A 82 4.42 17.26 15.40
C VAL A 82 4.46 18.30 16.51
N THR A 83 5.14 19.41 16.24
CA THR A 83 5.15 20.59 17.10
C THR A 83 4.06 21.55 16.60
N ASP A 84 3.20 21.98 17.53
CA ASP A 84 2.11 22.94 17.29
C ASP A 84 2.63 24.33 16.84
#